data_AF-A0AA45HJM3-F1
#
_entry.id   AF-A0AA45HJM3-F1
#
_cell.length_a   1.000
_cell.length_b   1.000
_cell.length_c   1.000
_cell.angle_alpha   90.00
_cell.angle_beta   90.00
_cell.angle_gamma   90.00
#
_symmetry.space_group_name_H-M   'P 1'
#
loop_
_entity.id
_entity.type
_entity.pdbx_description
1 polymer ?
#
loop_
_entity_poly.entity_id
_entity_poly.type
_entity_poly.pdbx_seq_one_letter_code
_entity_poly.pdbx_strand_id
1 'polypeptide(L)'
;MIIEELNIEIDIYSGSFSTLVELVKDKKIPLNEISVSEISDLYLNFIQKNKNKLSEIGEFMKLSAYLTYLKSLSLLPDKNNKNRLRKHTEQLYSTIDDYELLDYTKKILMKEYGKPSAKYVRVKPRDKIDQKDAKIQLENFVNDYLKVQEKLEIIKEVYSVEEAIKRLEKENQLNIYDIYKISDFNKLKFIVLFLGILTLIRNDRFSYEDGIFINLK
;
A
#
# COMPACT_ATOMS: atom_id res chain seq x y z
N MET A 1 -10.04 -40.92 -1.96
CA MET A 1 -10.43 -39.63 -2.57
C MET A 1 -9.14 -38.90 -2.86
N ILE A 2 -8.75 -38.85 -4.12
CA ILE A 2 -7.48 -38.25 -4.58
C ILE A 2 -7.68 -36.74 -4.47
N ILE A 3 -6.91 -36.09 -3.62
CA ILE A 3 -6.88 -34.63 -3.55
C ILE A 3 -6.07 -34.21 -4.76
N GLU A 4 -6.74 -33.84 -5.85
CA GLU A 4 -6.11 -33.13 -6.95
C GLU A 4 -5.37 -31.92 -6.37
N GLU A 5 -4.09 -31.79 -6.69
CA GLU A 5 -3.30 -30.60 -6.37
C GLU A 5 -4.04 -29.40 -6.96
N LEU A 6 -4.69 -28.64 -6.07
CA LEU A 6 -5.36 -27.41 -6.40
C LEU A 6 -4.27 -26.40 -6.79
N ASN A 7 -3.90 -26.41 -8.06
CA ASN A 7 -2.96 -25.45 -8.62
C ASN A 7 -3.71 -24.12 -8.78
N ILE A 8 -3.87 -23.41 -7.66
CA ILE A 8 -4.41 -22.06 -7.64
C ILE A 8 -3.33 -21.17 -8.26
N GLU A 9 -3.47 -20.84 -9.55
CA GLU A 9 -2.83 -19.66 -10.10
C GLU A 9 -3.44 -18.46 -9.37
N ILE A 10 -2.65 -17.88 -8.46
CA ILE A 10 -3.05 -16.70 -7.71
C ILE A 10 -3.01 -15.54 -8.69
N ASP A 11 -4.16 -15.13 -9.21
CA ASP A 11 -4.34 -13.99 -10.14
C ASP A 11 -4.00 -12.61 -9.52
N ILE A 12 -3.30 -12.60 -8.38
CA ILE A 12 -3.12 -11.47 -7.49
C ILE A 12 -1.75 -11.59 -6.82
N TYR A 13 -0.67 -11.27 -7.56
CA TYR A 13 0.65 -11.14 -6.94
C TYR A 13 0.59 -10.11 -5.82
N SER A 14 1.00 -10.52 -4.62
CA SER A 14 0.98 -9.77 -3.38
C SER A 14 2.01 -8.63 -3.36
N GLY A 15 1.79 -7.60 -4.17
CA GLY A 15 2.61 -6.39 -4.20
C GLY A 15 3.85 -6.48 -5.09
N SER A 16 4.19 -5.34 -5.69
CA SER A 16 5.26 -5.18 -6.70
C SER A 16 6.64 -5.71 -6.28
N PHE A 17 6.98 -5.60 -4.99
CA PHE A 17 8.25 -6.06 -4.45
C PHE A 17 8.30 -7.57 -4.24
N SER A 18 7.19 -8.21 -3.87
CA SER A 18 7.13 -9.67 -3.71
C SER A 18 7.49 -10.40 -5.01
N THR A 19 6.95 -9.89 -6.12
CA THR A 19 7.24 -10.38 -7.47
C THR A 19 8.70 -10.21 -7.83
N LEU A 20 9.33 -9.09 -7.44
CA LEU A 20 10.77 -8.90 -7.65
C LEU A 20 11.57 -9.99 -6.93
N VAL A 21 11.26 -10.26 -5.66
CA VAL A 21 11.95 -11.27 -4.85
C VAL A 21 11.77 -12.66 -5.46
N GLU A 22 10.57 -13.01 -5.93
CA GLU A 22 10.29 -14.29 -6.58
C GLU A 22 11.10 -14.46 -7.89
N LEU A 23 11.11 -13.45 -8.76
CA LEU A 23 11.89 -13.45 -10.00
C LEU A 23 13.40 -13.60 -9.75
N VAL A 24 13.90 -13.00 -8.67
CA VAL A 24 15.31 -13.12 -8.27
C VAL A 24 15.59 -14.53 -7.72
N LYS A 25 14.68 -15.09 -6.92
CA LYS A 25 14.81 -16.47 -6.41
C LYS A 25 14.80 -17.52 -7.50
N ASP A 26 13.99 -17.33 -8.54
CA ASP A 26 13.90 -18.25 -9.68
C ASP A 26 15.24 -18.43 -10.41
N LYS A 27 16.15 -17.44 -10.31
CA LYS A 27 17.50 -17.56 -10.86
C LYS A 27 18.36 -18.60 -10.13
N LYS A 28 18.05 -18.94 -8.88
CA LYS A 28 18.82 -19.88 -8.04
C LYS A 28 20.31 -19.52 -7.91
N ILE A 29 20.62 -18.22 -7.96
CA ILE A 29 21.97 -17.67 -7.82
C ILE A 29 21.99 -16.82 -6.53
N PRO A 30 23.09 -16.82 -5.74
CA PRO A 30 23.20 -15.95 -4.58
C PRO A 30 23.00 -14.48 -4.95
N LEU A 31 22.26 -13.72 -4.13
CA LEU A 31 21.93 -12.32 -4.42
C LEU A 31 23.17 -11.45 -4.67
N ASN A 32 24.27 -11.72 -3.96
CA ASN A 32 25.54 -11.03 -4.08
C ASN A 32 26.24 -11.25 -5.44
N GLU A 33 25.86 -12.28 -6.18
CA GLU A 33 26.42 -12.61 -7.49
C GLU A 33 25.57 -12.07 -8.65
N ILE A 34 24.32 -11.68 -8.38
CA ILE A 34 23.43 -11.11 -9.40
C ILE A 34 23.70 -9.61 -9.49
N SER A 35 23.84 -9.07 -10.70
CA SER A 35 23.98 -7.63 -10.89
C SER A 35 22.63 -6.91 -10.83
N VAL A 36 22.61 -5.66 -10.34
CA VAL A 36 21.38 -4.85 -10.32
C VAL A 36 20.81 -4.63 -11.73
N SER A 37 21.65 -4.59 -12.75
CA SER A 37 21.20 -4.52 -14.14
C SER A 37 20.41 -5.75 -14.56
N GLU A 38 20.86 -6.95 -14.18
CA GLU A 38 20.12 -8.20 -14.45
C GLU A 38 18.81 -8.25 -13.68
N ILE A 39 18.80 -7.87 -12.40
CA ILE A 39 17.58 -7.79 -11.58
C ILE A 39 16.57 -6.83 -12.23
N SER A 40 17.06 -5.68 -12.70
CA SER A 40 16.24 -4.69 -13.39
C SER A 40 15.63 -5.25 -14.67
N ASP A 41 16.43 -5.96 -15.47
CA ASP A 41 15.95 -6.55 -16.73
C ASP A 41 14.93 -7.67 -16.52
N LEU A 42 15.10 -8.50 -15.50
CA LEU A 42 14.12 -9.52 -15.13
C LEU A 42 12.77 -8.90 -14.79
N TYR A 43 12.79 -7.85 -13.96
CA TYR A 43 11.58 -7.18 -13.52
C TYR A 43 10.87 -6.43 -14.64
N LEU A 44 11.62 -5.68 -15.46
CA LEU A 44 11.06 -4.94 -16.59
C LEU A 44 10.46 -5.89 -17.65
N ASN A 45 11.12 -7.02 -17.92
CA ASN A 45 10.58 -8.05 -18.83
C ASN A 45 9.29 -8.66 -18.30
N PHE A 46 9.20 -8.92 -16.98
CA PHE A 46 7.96 -9.40 -16.36
C PHE A 46 6.81 -8.41 -16.57
N ILE A 47 7.05 -7.12 -16.35
CA ILE A 47 6.02 -6.08 -16.51
C ILE A 47 5.58 -5.96 -17.96
N GLN A 48 6.52 -6.00 -18.91
CA GLN A 48 6.17 -5.94 -20.34
C GLN A 48 5.26 -7.09 -20.76
N LYS A 49 5.49 -8.30 -20.25
CA LYS A 49 4.66 -9.48 -20.55
C LYS A 49 3.28 -9.44 -19.88
N ASN A 50 3.18 -8.83 -18.70
CA ASN A 50 1.98 -8.89 -17.86
C ASN A 50 1.24 -7.54 -17.73
N LYS A 51 1.61 -6.52 -18.52
CA LYS A 51 1.09 -5.15 -18.40
C LYS A 51 -0.43 -5.05 -18.29
N ASN A 52 -1.17 -5.90 -19.01
CA ASN A 52 -2.63 -5.88 -19.06
C ASN A 52 -3.30 -6.65 -17.90
N LYS A 53 -2.53 -7.39 -17.10
CA LYS A 53 -3.01 -8.24 -16.00
C LYS A 53 -2.70 -7.66 -14.62
N LEU A 54 -1.89 -6.60 -14.53
CA LEU A 54 -1.50 -5.99 -13.26
C LEU A 54 -2.64 -5.12 -12.72
N SER A 55 -3.27 -5.55 -11.62
CA SER A 55 -4.33 -4.82 -10.93
C SER A 55 -3.86 -3.48 -10.34
N GLU A 56 -2.63 -3.43 -9.82
CA GLU A 56 -2.05 -2.25 -9.17
C GLU A 56 -0.83 -1.71 -9.92
N ILE A 57 -1.02 -1.28 -11.17
CA ILE A 57 0.09 -0.90 -12.06
C ILE A 57 0.97 0.25 -11.52
N GLY A 58 0.44 1.10 -10.63
CA GLY A 58 1.17 2.25 -10.06
C GLY A 58 2.37 1.84 -9.21
N GLU A 59 2.24 0.81 -8.38
CA GLU A 59 3.36 0.33 -7.55
C GLU A 59 4.44 -0.32 -8.40
N PHE A 60 4.04 -1.14 -9.39
CA PHE A 60 4.94 -1.75 -10.35
C PHE A 60 5.70 -0.68 -11.16
N MET A 61 5.03 0.39 -11.60
CA MET A 61 5.68 1.51 -12.29
C MET A 61 6.69 2.22 -11.39
N LYS A 62 6.38 2.44 -10.11
CA LYS A 62 7.30 3.06 -9.16
C LYS A 62 8.58 2.24 -8.99
N LEU A 63 8.44 0.92 -8.77
CA LEU A 63 9.59 0.03 -8.64
C LEU A 63 10.37 -0.09 -9.96
N SER A 64 9.69 -0.12 -11.09
CA SER A 64 10.30 -0.10 -12.43
C SER A 64 11.14 1.14 -12.67
N ALA A 65 10.61 2.31 -12.33
CA ALA A 65 11.32 3.58 -12.48
C ALA A 65 12.59 3.59 -11.62
N TYR A 66 12.49 3.09 -10.38
CA TYR A 66 13.64 2.95 -9.50
C TYR A 66 14.70 2.00 -10.06
N LEU A 67 14.32 0.79 -10.50
CA LEU A 67 15.25 -0.17 -11.10
C LEU A 67 15.87 0.35 -12.40
N THR A 68 15.09 1.04 -13.23
CA THR A 68 15.59 1.70 -14.45
C THR A 68 16.62 2.77 -14.11
N TYR A 69 16.39 3.56 -13.06
CA TYR A 69 17.35 4.52 -12.55
C TYR A 69 18.64 3.83 -12.08
N LEU A 70 18.55 2.73 -11.33
CA LEU A 70 19.74 1.98 -10.90
C LEU A 70 20.50 1.37 -12.08
N LYS A 71 19.79 0.83 -13.08
CA LYS A 71 20.40 0.35 -14.31
C LYS A 71 21.12 1.48 -15.06
N SER A 72 20.50 2.63 -15.19
CA SER A 72 21.12 3.81 -15.80
C SER A 72 22.37 4.24 -15.04
N LEU A 73 22.34 4.28 -13.71
CA LEU A 73 23.51 4.60 -12.89
C LEU A 73 24.64 3.57 -13.08
N SER A 74 24.32 2.29 -13.25
CA SER A 74 25.29 1.23 -13.50
C SER A 74 26.02 1.36 -14.83
N LEU A 75 25.41 2.02 -15.83
CA LEU A 75 25.97 2.16 -17.17
C LEU A 75 26.80 3.44 -17.34
N LEU A 76 26.70 4.40 -16.42
CA LEU A 76 27.37 5.71 -16.54
C LEU A 76 28.77 5.70 -15.91
N PRO A 77 29.83 6.15 -16.62
CA PRO A 77 31.23 6.04 -16.17
C PRO A 77 31.69 7.10 -15.13
N ASP A 78 30.79 7.72 -14.38
CA ASP A 78 31.13 8.80 -13.43
C ASP A 78 31.50 8.26 -12.03
N LYS A 79 32.62 8.75 -11.45
CA LYS A 79 33.09 8.41 -10.11
C LYS A 79 32.08 8.75 -9.02
N ASN A 80 31.35 9.86 -9.14
CA ASN A 80 30.31 10.24 -8.17
C ASN A 80 29.11 9.28 -8.21
N ASN A 81 28.80 8.74 -9.38
CA ASN A 81 27.71 7.79 -9.57
C ASN A 81 28.04 6.42 -8.99
N LYS A 82 29.31 6.01 -8.99
CA LYS A 82 29.74 4.70 -8.44
C LYS A 82 29.41 4.53 -6.96
N ASN A 83 29.65 5.56 -6.14
CA ASN A 83 29.32 5.52 -4.71
C ASN A 83 27.82 5.49 -4.46
N ARG A 84 27.05 6.28 -5.23
CA ARG A 84 25.58 6.31 -5.14
C ARG A 84 24.98 4.96 -5.53
N LEU A 85 25.42 4.40 -6.65
CA LEU A 85 25.01 3.09 -7.12
C LEU A 85 25.25 2.05 -6.04
N ARG A 86 26.48 1.96 -5.51
CA ARG A 86 26.82 1.00 -4.46
C ARG A 86 25.88 1.09 -3.26
N LYS A 87 25.62 2.30 -2.74
CA LYS A 87 24.71 2.51 -1.61
C LYS A 87 23.29 2.02 -1.91
N HIS A 88 22.75 2.37 -3.08
CA HIS A 88 21.40 1.95 -3.47
C HIS A 88 21.32 0.44 -3.73
N THR A 89 22.36 -0.16 -4.28
CA THR A 89 22.48 -1.61 -4.48
C THR A 89 22.48 -2.34 -3.13
N GLU A 90 23.33 -1.93 -2.20
CA GLU A 90 23.41 -2.51 -0.85
C GLU A 90 22.04 -2.42 -0.14
N GLN A 91 21.35 -1.28 -0.26
CA GLN A 91 20.00 -1.11 0.29
C GLN A 91 18.98 -2.04 -0.37
N LEU A 92 19.02 -2.17 -1.70
CA LEU A 92 18.12 -3.06 -2.43
C LEU A 92 18.32 -4.51 -1.98
N TYR A 93 19.57 -4.96 -1.85
CA TYR A 93 19.88 -6.33 -1.45
C TYR A 93 19.43 -6.62 -0.02
N SER A 94 19.73 -5.71 0.93
CA SER A 94 19.23 -5.81 2.30
C SER A 94 17.70 -5.89 2.34
N THR A 95 17.01 -5.09 1.54
CA THR A 95 15.54 -5.09 1.53
C THR A 95 14.98 -6.41 0.98
N ILE A 96 15.64 -7.00 -0.02
CA ILE A 96 15.27 -8.32 -0.58
C ILE A 96 15.45 -9.42 0.50
N ASP A 97 16.58 -9.41 1.20
CA ASP A 97 16.87 -10.36 2.27
C ASP A 97 15.88 -10.21 3.45
N ASP A 98 15.61 -8.98 3.86
CA ASP A 98 14.65 -8.67 4.93
C ASP A 98 13.25 -9.17 4.56
N TYR A 99 12.83 -8.94 3.32
CA TYR A 99 11.53 -9.41 2.82
C TYR A 99 11.46 -10.94 2.81
N GLU A 100 12.52 -11.62 2.41
CA GLU A 100 12.58 -13.08 2.44
C GLU A 100 12.42 -13.62 3.87
N LEU A 101 13.11 -13.01 4.84
CA LEU A 101 12.98 -13.38 6.25
C LEU A 101 11.54 -13.16 6.75
N LEU A 102 10.93 -12.03 6.37
CA LEU A 102 9.53 -11.73 6.71
C LEU A 102 8.55 -12.73 6.09
N ASP A 103 8.73 -13.10 4.83
CA ASP A 103 7.89 -14.10 4.17
C ASP A 103 8.03 -15.49 4.80
N TYR A 104 9.26 -15.89 5.14
CA TYR A 104 9.53 -17.14 5.85
C TYR A 104 8.89 -17.18 7.24
N THR A 105 9.09 -16.13 8.04
CA THR A 105 8.51 -16.03 9.39
C THR A 105 6.99 -15.97 9.33
N LYS A 106 6.41 -15.21 8.38
CA LYS A 106 4.98 -15.21 8.10
C LYS A 106 4.45 -16.62 7.83
N LYS A 107 5.13 -17.40 6.99
CA LYS A 107 4.72 -18.78 6.68
C LYS A 107 4.74 -19.69 7.92
N ILE A 108 5.74 -19.56 8.79
CA ILE A 108 5.79 -20.28 10.07
C ILE A 108 4.61 -19.87 10.95
N LEU A 109 4.44 -18.56 11.15
CA LEU A 109 3.39 -18.02 11.99
C LEU A 109 2.01 -18.44 11.48
N MET A 110 1.76 -18.42 10.17
CA MET A 110 0.49 -18.88 9.58
C MET A 110 0.24 -20.38 9.81
N LYS A 111 1.28 -21.22 9.86
CA LYS A 111 1.12 -22.65 10.21
C LYS A 111 0.72 -22.86 11.67
N GLU A 112 1.05 -21.93 12.55
CA GLU A 112 0.70 -21.94 13.97
C GLU A 112 -0.58 -21.15 14.27
N TYR A 113 -0.92 -20.20 13.41
CA TYR A 113 -2.08 -19.35 13.53
C TYR A 113 -3.37 -20.18 13.48
N GLY A 114 -4.26 -19.97 14.45
CA GLY A 114 -5.52 -20.73 14.56
C GLY A 114 -5.37 -22.14 15.16
N LYS A 115 -4.15 -22.63 15.43
CA LYS A 115 -3.98 -23.80 16.29
C LYS A 115 -4.13 -23.34 17.74
N PRO A 116 -4.99 -23.99 18.56
CA PRO A 116 -5.10 -23.65 19.96
C PRO A 116 -3.75 -23.87 20.65
N SER A 117 -3.04 -22.78 20.95
CA SER A 117 -1.72 -22.81 21.59
C SER A 117 -1.79 -23.25 23.06
N ALA A 118 -2.97 -23.28 23.66
CA ALA A 118 -3.15 -23.69 25.05
C ALA A 118 -3.81 -25.07 25.12
N LYS A 119 -3.23 -25.97 25.92
CA LYS A 119 -4.01 -26.98 26.65
C LYS A 119 -5.31 -26.32 27.11
N TYR A 120 -6.47 -26.90 26.83
CA TYR A 120 -7.73 -26.42 27.39
C TYR A 120 -7.54 -26.18 28.89
N VAL A 121 -7.43 -24.92 29.31
CA VAL A 121 -7.43 -24.59 30.73
C VAL A 121 -8.87 -24.76 31.14
N ARG A 122 -9.17 -25.89 31.79
CA ARG A 122 -10.48 -26.15 32.36
C ARG A 122 -10.70 -25.13 33.48
N VAL A 123 -11.34 -24.02 33.15
CA VAL A 123 -11.80 -23.06 34.15
C VAL A 123 -12.90 -23.78 34.93
N LYS A 124 -12.66 -24.08 36.21
CA LYS A 124 -13.74 -24.57 37.08
C LYS A 124 -14.84 -23.50 37.08
N PRO A 125 -16.11 -23.84 36.81
CA PRO A 125 -17.19 -22.89 36.99
C PRO A 125 -17.14 -22.40 38.44
N ARG A 126 -17.02 -21.09 38.63
CA ARG A 126 -17.14 -20.48 39.96
C ARG A 126 -18.64 -20.34 40.24
N ASP A 127 -19.11 -20.89 41.34
CA ASP A 127 -20.53 -20.82 41.75
C ASP A 127 -20.97 -19.40 42.16
N LYS A 128 -20.04 -18.43 42.19
CA LYS A 128 -20.31 -17.02 42.52
C LYS A 128 -19.50 -16.10 41.61
N ILE A 129 -20.18 -15.17 40.95
CA ILE A 129 -19.57 -14.07 40.20
C ILE A 129 -19.42 -12.89 41.17
N ASP A 130 -18.19 -12.46 41.44
CA ASP A 130 -17.93 -11.22 42.18
C ASP A 130 -18.30 -10.01 41.28
N GLN A 131 -18.95 -8.98 41.83
CA GLN A 131 -19.29 -7.76 41.08
C GLN A 131 -18.05 -7.10 40.47
N LYS A 132 -16.88 -7.23 41.09
CA LYS A 132 -15.60 -6.75 40.54
C LYS A 132 -15.19 -7.54 39.29
N ASP A 133 -15.36 -8.86 39.30
CA ASP A 133 -15.06 -9.73 38.16
C ASP A 133 -16.00 -9.42 36.98
N ALA A 134 -17.28 -9.16 37.26
CA ALA A 134 -18.26 -8.80 36.24
C ALA A 134 -17.92 -7.47 35.54
N LYS A 135 -17.48 -6.46 36.29
CA LYS A 135 -17.06 -5.17 35.73
C LYS A 135 -15.85 -5.33 34.81
N ILE A 136 -14.83 -6.08 35.25
CA ILE A 136 -13.62 -6.32 34.44
C ILE A 136 -13.96 -7.10 33.16
N GLN A 137 -14.84 -8.10 33.25
CA GLN A 137 -15.29 -8.84 32.07
C GLN A 137 -16.08 -7.97 31.10
N LEU A 138 -16.92 -7.06 31.60
CA LEU A 138 -17.65 -6.12 30.76
C LEU A 138 -16.71 -5.12 30.08
N GLU A 139 -15.72 -4.59 30.81
CA GLU A 139 -14.68 -3.73 30.24
C GLU A 139 -13.87 -4.45 29.16
N ASN A 140 -13.47 -5.70 29.39
CA ASN A 140 -12.77 -6.51 28.40
C ASN A 140 -13.64 -6.78 27.16
N PHE A 141 -14.91 -7.14 27.36
CA PHE A 141 -15.85 -7.36 26.26
C PHE A 141 -16.05 -6.09 25.41
N VAL A 142 -16.25 -4.94 26.05
CA VAL A 142 -16.40 -3.65 25.36
C VAL A 142 -15.12 -3.32 24.60
N ASN A 143 -13.94 -3.49 25.21
CA ASN A 143 -12.66 -3.24 24.55
C ASN A 143 -12.42 -4.17 23.35
N ASP A 144 -12.76 -5.45 23.47
CA ASP A 144 -12.64 -6.41 22.37
C ASP A 144 -13.63 -6.09 21.25
N TYR A 145 -14.87 -5.72 21.60
CA TYR A 145 -15.88 -5.27 20.63
C TYR A 145 -15.44 -4.01 19.88
N LEU A 146 -14.92 -3.00 20.60
CA LEU A 146 -14.39 -1.78 20.00
C LEU A 146 -13.20 -2.06 19.09
N LYS A 147 -12.25 -2.92 19.47
CA LYS A 147 -11.12 -3.29 18.60
C LYS A 147 -11.55 -4.00 17.31
N VAL A 148 -12.58 -4.84 17.40
CA VAL A 148 -13.16 -5.51 16.21
C VAL A 148 -13.83 -4.49 15.29
N GLN A 149 -14.48 -3.45 15.86
CA GLN A 149 -15.07 -2.36 15.08
C GLN A 149 -14.04 -1.38 14.51
N GLU A 150 -12.98 -1.02 15.25
CA GLU A 150 -11.88 -0.17 14.74
C GLU A 150 -11.22 -0.78 13.49
N LYS A 151 -11.13 -2.11 13.39
CA LYS A 151 -10.62 -2.79 12.19
C LYS A 151 -11.55 -2.70 10.98
N LEU A 152 -12.83 -2.36 11.18
CA LEU A 152 -13.86 -2.25 10.14
C LEU A 152 -14.24 -0.79 9.83
N GLU A 153 -13.90 0.15 10.70
CA GLU A 153 -13.87 1.57 10.38
C GLU A 153 -12.58 1.92 9.63
N ILE A 154 -12.49 1.49 8.37
CA ILE A 154 -11.83 2.38 7.41
C ILE A 154 -12.64 3.66 7.51
N ILE A 155 -12.06 4.70 8.10
CA ILE A 155 -12.65 6.03 8.15
C ILE A 155 -12.81 6.47 6.69
N LYS A 156 -13.94 6.10 6.07
CA LYS A 156 -14.50 6.83 4.95
C LYS A 156 -14.94 8.13 5.58
N GLU A 157 -14.03 9.09 5.65
CA GLU A 157 -14.45 10.49 5.66
C GLU A 157 -15.28 10.63 4.38
N VAL A 158 -16.61 10.54 4.52
CA VAL A 158 -17.55 10.78 3.42
C VAL A 158 -17.53 12.28 3.20
N TYR A 159 -16.45 12.78 2.60
CA TYR A 159 -16.45 14.11 2.05
C TYR A 159 -17.35 14.04 0.83
N SER A 160 -18.54 14.62 0.90
CA SER A 160 -19.49 14.59 -0.20
C SER A 160 -19.12 15.63 -1.25
N VAL A 161 -19.49 15.39 -2.51
CA VAL A 161 -19.25 16.35 -3.58
C VAL A 161 -20.04 17.64 -3.32
N GLU A 162 -21.21 17.55 -2.68
CA GLU A 162 -22.02 18.70 -2.29
C GLU A 162 -21.31 19.59 -1.25
N GLU A 163 -20.64 18.98 -0.27
CA GLU A 163 -19.85 19.70 0.73
C GLU A 163 -18.62 20.36 0.11
N ALA A 164 -17.94 19.65 -0.80
CA ALA A 164 -16.84 20.21 -1.58
C ALA A 164 -17.26 21.46 -2.36
N ILE A 165 -18.38 21.39 -3.08
CA ILE A 165 -18.90 22.52 -3.86
C ILE A 165 -19.19 23.72 -2.95
N LYS A 166 -19.88 23.51 -1.81
CA LYS A 166 -20.16 24.59 -0.85
C LYS A 166 -18.90 25.22 -0.27
N ARG A 167 -17.83 24.43 -0.09
CA ARG A 167 -16.56 24.94 0.43
C ARG A 167 -15.82 25.76 -0.61
N LEU A 168 -15.81 25.31 -1.87
CA LEU A 168 -15.13 25.94 -3.00
C LEU A 168 -15.81 27.25 -3.43
N GLU A 169 -17.15 27.34 -3.36
CA GLU A 169 -17.89 28.58 -3.67
C GLU A 169 -17.53 29.77 -2.77
N LYS A 170 -16.90 29.53 -1.60
CA LYS A 170 -16.45 30.59 -0.68
C LYS A 170 -15.15 31.26 -1.10
N GLU A 171 -14.42 30.65 -2.04
CA GLU A 171 -13.11 31.12 -2.48
C GLU A 171 -13.27 31.85 -3.83
N ASN A 172 -12.62 33.00 -4.00
CA ASN A 172 -12.73 33.80 -5.23
C ASN A 172 -11.80 33.29 -6.33
N GLN A 173 -10.63 32.79 -5.94
CA GLN A 173 -9.62 32.23 -6.83
C GLN A 173 -8.87 31.11 -6.12
N LEU A 174 -8.59 30.04 -6.84
CA LEU A 174 -7.91 28.86 -6.31
C LEU A 174 -6.94 28.31 -7.34
N ASN A 175 -5.75 27.90 -6.93
CA ASN A 175 -4.90 27.04 -7.74
C ASN A 175 -5.02 25.57 -7.29
N ILE A 176 -4.45 24.64 -8.05
CA ILE A 176 -4.47 23.19 -7.73
C ILE A 176 -3.80 22.91 -6.37
N TYR A 177 -2.76 23.66 -6.01
CA TYR A 177 -2.05 23.51 -4.75
C TYR A 177 -2.91 23.97 -3.56
N ASP A 178 -3.72 25.01 -3.71
CA ASP A 178 -4.66 25.49 -2.70
C ASP A 178 -5.74 24.45 -2.44
N ILE A 179 -6.25 23.80 -3.50
CA ILE A 179 -7.19 22.67 -3.37
C ILE A 179 -6.54 21.51 -2.61
N TYR A 180 -5.27 21.22 -2.87
CA TYR A 180 -4.52 20.18 -2.15
C TYR A 180 -4.28 20.56 -0.68
N LYS A 181 -4.04 21.84 -0.38
CA LYS A 181 -3.92 22.35 0.98
C LYS A 181 -5.25 22.29 1.74
N ILE A 182 -6.36 22.66 1.09
CA ILE A 182 -7.73 22.57 1.65
C ILE A 182 -8.11 21.11 1.93
N SER A 183 -7.53 20.16 1.18
CA SER A 183 -7.76 18.73 1.37
C SER A 183 -7.00 18.10 2.54
N ASP A 184 -6.27 18.90 3.33
CA ASP A 184 -5.36 18.42 4.39
C ASP A 184 -4.36 17.37 3.87
N PHE A 185 -3.91 17.50 2.61
CA PHE A 185 -3.02 16.54 1.95
C PHE A 185 -3.60 15.11 1.86
N ASN A 186 -4.91 14.93 2.05
CA ASN A 186 -5.58 13.65 1.93
C ASN A 186 -6.04 13.42 0.49
N LYS A 187 -5.54 12.33 -0.12
CA LYS A 187 -5.83 11.97 -1.52
C LYS A 187 -7.33 11.86 -1.82
N LEU A 188 -8.13 11.29 -0.91
CA LEU A 188 -9.56 11.11 -1.12
C LEU A 188 -10.30 12.45 -1.05
N LYS A 189 -10.02 13.28 -0.04
CA LYS A 189 -10.57 14.65 0.06
C LYS A 189 -10.21 15.49 -1.17
N PHE A 190 -8.96 15.38 -1.64
CA PHE A 190 -8.51 16.07 -2.83
C PHE A 190 -9.31 15.66 -4.07
N ILE A 191 -9.54 14.35 -4.28
CA ILE A 191 -10.32 13.86 -5.41
C ILE A 191 -11.75 14.41 -5.37
N VAL A 192 -12.40 14.44 -4.21
CA VAL A 192 -13.76 14.98 -4.07
C VAL A 192 -13.79 16.50 -4.30
N LEU A 193 -12.84 17.25 -3.74
CA LEU A 193 -12.71 18.69 -3.98
C LEU A 193 -12.43 18.99 -5.47
N PHE A 194 -11.61 18.17 -6.11
CA PHE A 194 -11.31 18.31 -7.53
C PHE A 194 -12.52 17.98 -8.42
N LEU A 195 -13.30 16.95 -8.08
CA LEU A 195 -14.59 16.69 -8.73
C LEU A 195 -15.58 17.84 -8.53
N GLY A 196 -15.58 18.44 -7.34
CA GLY A 196 -16.38 19.62 -7.02
C GLY A 196 -16.03 20.82 -7.91
N ILE A 197 -14.75 21.15 -8.07
CA ILE A 197 -14.32 22.29 -8.91
C ILE A 197 -14.61 22.04 -10.40
N LEU A 198 -14.43 20.81 -10.89
CA LEU A 198 -14.81 20.43 -12.25
C LEU A 198 -16.32 20.54 -12.49
N THR A 199 -17.12 20.20 -11.48
CA THR A 199 -18.58 20.35 -11.54
C THR A 199 -18.98 21.82 -11.58
N LEU A 200 -18.27 22.69 -10.85
CA LEU A 200 -18.47 24.14 -10.88
C LEU A 200 -18.10 24.76 -12.23
N ILE A 201 -17.01 24.29 -12.86
CA ILE A 201 -16.65 24.70 -14.23
C ILE A 201 -17.73 24.26 -15.22
N ARG A 202 -18.19 23.00 -15.12
CA ARG A 202 -19.26 22.47 -15.99
C ARG A 202 -20.55 23.28 -15.90
N ASN A 203 -20.82 23.91 -14.76
CA ASN A 203 -22.02 24.72 -14.52
C ASN A 203 -21.76 26.23 -14.73
N ASP A 204 -20.67 26.61 -15.38
CA ASP A 204 -20.28 28.00 -15.68
C ASP A 204 -20.16 28.90 -14.43
N ARG A 205 -19.84 28.32 -13.27
CA ARG A 205 -19.64 29.04 -12.01
C ARG A 205 -18.19 29.44 -11.78
N PHE A 206 -17.26 28.72 -12.41
CA PHE A 206 -15.83 28.99 -12.36
C PHE A 206 -15.26 28.92 -13.78
N SER A 207 -14.31 29.80 -14.10
CA SER A 207 -13.45 29.70 -15.28
C SER A 207 -12.08 29.15 -14.88
N TYR A 208 -11.36 28.56 -15.83
CA TYR A 208 -9.99 28.12 -15.64
C TYR A 208 -9.08 28.86 -16.63
N GLU A 209 -8.23 29.73 -16.09
CA GLU A 209 -7.29 30.57 -16.86
C GLU A 209 -5.92 30.53 -16.19
N ASP A 210 -4.87 30.29 -16.98
CA ASP A 210 -3.46 30.30 -16.56
C ASP A 210 -3.13 29.51 -15.27
N GLY A 211 -3.78 28.37 -15.07
CA GLY A 211 -3.54 27.53 -13.89
C GLY A 211 -4.36 27.89 -12.65
N ILE A 212 -5.28 28.85 -12.77
CA ILE A 212 -6.08 29.39 -11.68
C ILE A 212 -7.57 29.18 -12.00
N PHE A 213 -8.33 28.68 -11.02
CA PHE A 213 -9.78 28.61 -11.02
C PHE A 213 -10.33 29.93 -10.51
N ILE A 214 -11.06 30.67 -11.34
CA ILE A 214 -11.62 31.99 -11.03
C ILE A 214 -13.13 31.86 -10.91
N ASN A 215 -13.71 32.34 -9.80
CA ASN A 215 -15.15 32.33 -9.59
C ASN A 215 -15.82 33.39 -10.50
N LEU A 216 -16.86 33.00 -11.23
CA LEU A 216 -17.58 33.84 -12.21
C LEU A 216 -18.79 34.57 -11.60
N LYS A 217 -18.99 34.47 -10.28
CA LYS A 217 -20.02 35.20 -9.52
C LYS A 217 -19.59 36.61 -9.13
#